data_AF-A0A7C5BA59-F1
#
_entry.id   AF-A0A7C5BA59-F1
#
_cell.length_a   1.000
_cell.length_b   1.000
_cell.length_c   1.000
_cell.angle_alpha   90.00
_cell.angle_beta   90.00
_cell.angle_gamma   90.00
#
_symmetry.space_group_name_H-M   'P 1'
#
loop_
_entity.id
_entity.type
_entity.pdbx_description
1 polymer ?
#
loop_
_entity_poly.entity_id
_entity_poly.type
_entity_poly.pdbx_seq_one_letter_code
_entity_poly.pdbx_strand_id
1 'polypeptide(L)'
;MILQCQACGTKYRLEDSLLKPSGTKVRCSRCGFTWRVYPQEVLPLEPLPTKTKKNLFKRIIWIVIAIVVVILFVVIYEFWENALFIFNELFDTLMNFISLIKDFFH
;
A
#
# COMPACT_ATOMS: atom_id res chain seq x y z
N MET A 1 -17.14 -35.95 -1.07
CA MET A 1 -15.71 -35.54 -1.03
C MET A 1 -14.75 -36.71 -1.33
N ILE A 2 -13.45 -36.45 -1.56
CA ILE A 2 -12.42 -37.51 -1.72
C ILE A 2 -11.53 -37.52 -0.48
N LEU A 3 -11.37 -38.69 0.15
CA LEU A 3 -10.51 -38.89 1.32
C LEU A 3 -9.28 -39.73 0.97
N GLN A 4 -8.17 -39.43 1.65
CA GLN A 4 -6.94 -40.21 1.58
C GLN A 4 -6.72 -40.94 2.90
N CYS A 5 -6.48 -42.25 2.83
CA CYS A 5 -6.16 -43.05 4.00
C CYS A 5 -4.73 -42.77 4.48
N GLN A 6 -4.57 -42.45 5.77
CA GLN A 6 -3.25 -42.20 6.39
C GLN A 6 -2.37 -43.47 6.46
N ALA A 7 -2.98 -44.66 6.50
CA ALA A 7 -2.25 -45.92 6.64
C ALA A 7 -1.73 -46.49 5.31
N CYS A 8 -2.49 -46.35 4.22
CA CYS A 8 -2.14 -46.97 2.92
C CYS A 8 -2.07 -45.99 1.75
N GLY A 9 -2.34 -44.70 1.97
CA GLY A 9 -2.30 -43.67 0.94
C GLY A 9 -3.42 -43.77 -0.11
N THR A 10 -4.31 -44.76 -0.02
CA THR A 10 -5.38 -44.95 -1.01
C THR A 10 -6.37 -43.79 -0.95
N LYS A 11 -6.72 -43.24 -2.11
CA LYS A 11 -7.76 -42.22 -2.26
C LYS A 11 -9.08 -42.91 -2.58
N TYR A 12 -10.15 -42.53 -1.91
CA TYR A 12 -11.50 -43.06 -2.17
C TYR A 12 -12.55 -41.98 -2.00
N ARG A 13 -13.64 -42.10 -2.74
CA ARG A 13 -14.76 -41.17 -2.71
C ARG A 13 -15.69 -41.57 -1.56
N LEU A 14 -15.95 -40.64 -0.65
CA LEU A 14 -16.93 -40.82 0.42
C LEU A 14 -18.09 -39.87 0.18
N GLU A 15 -19.30 -40.39 0.39
CA GLU A 15 -20.54 -39.65 0.23
C GLU A 15 -20.70 -38.64 1.37
N ASP A 16 -20.95 -37.38 1.03
CA ASP A 16 -20.98 -36.29 2.01
C ASP A 16 -22.18 -36.43 2.97
N SER A 17 -23.25 -37.12 2.54
CA SER A 17 -24.42 -37.46 3.38
C SER A 17 -24.09 -38.35 4.58
N LEU A 18 -22.97 -39.09 4.53
CA LEU A 18 -22.50 -39.92 5.65
C LEU A 18 -21.68 -39.13 6.67
N LEU A 19 -21.28 -37.90 6.34
CA LEU A 19 -20.48 -37.03 7.20
C LEU A 19 -21.40 -36.20 8.09
N LYS A 20 -21.37 -36.50 9.39
CA LYS A 20 -22.02 -35.66 10.38
C LYS A 20 -21.15 -34.44 10.66
N PRO A 21 -21.74 -33.27 10.95
CA PRO A 21 -20.99 -32.10 11.39
C PRO A 21 -20.19 -32.37 12.67
N SER A 22 -20.65 -33.30 13.51
CA SER A 22 -19.94 -33.77 14.72
C SER A 22 -18.79 -34.76 14.45
N GLY A 23 -18.51 -35.05 13.18
CA GLY A 23 -17.50 -36.02 12.74
C GLY A 23 -18.05 -37.42 12.54
N THR A 24 -17.58 -38.09 11.49
CA THR A 24 -17.95 -39.47 11.14
C THR A 24 -16.76 -40.41 11.24
N LYS A 25 -16.99 -41.60 11.81
CA LYS A 25 -16.02 -42.69 11.83
C LYS A 25 -16.02 -43.39 10.47
N VAL A 26 -14.89 -43.36 9.77
CA VAL A 26 -14.73 -43.94 8.43
C VAL A 26 -13.74 -45.10 8.47
N ARG A 27 -14.05 -46.19 7.76
CA ARG A 27 -13.18 -47.37 7.62
C ARG A 27 -12.64 -47.44 6.20
N CYS A 28 -11.33 -47.61 6.04
CA CYS A 28 -10.74 -47.83 4.73
C CYS A 28 -11.15 -49.19 4.16
N SER A 29 -11.67 -49.21 2.93
CA SER A 29 -12.02 -50.45 2.22
C SER A 29 -10.81 -51.31 1.85
N ARG A 30 -9.61 -50.73 1.78
CA ARG A 30 -8.37 -51.42 1.36
C ARG A 30 -7.58 -52.03 2.51
N CYS A 31 -7.45 -51.32 3.63
CA CYS A 31 -6.62 -51.75 4.77
C CYS A 31 -7.37 -51.92 6.09
N GLY A 32 -8.67 -51.54 6.15
CA GLY A 32 -9.46 -51.62 7.37
C GLY A 32 -9.14 -50.56 8.43
N PHE A 33 -8.12 -49.72 8.23
CA PHE A 33 -7.80 -48.62 9.14
C PHE A 33 -9.02 -47.71 9.32
N THR A 34 -9.34 -47.37 10.57
CA THR A 34 -10.54 -46.62 10.92
C THR A 34 -10.18 -45.35 11.66
N TRP A 35 -10.60 -44.19 11.14
CA TRP A 35 -10.33 -42.89 11.73
C TRP A 35 -11.59 -42.02 11.73
N ARG A 36 -11.54 -40.89 12.42
CA ARG A 36 -12.63 -39.89 12.41
C ARG A 36 -12.29 -38.78 11.43
N VAL A 37 -13.27 -38.42 10.61
CA VAL A 37 -13.19 -37.33 9.64
C VAL A 37 -14.27 -36.32 9.97
N TYR A 38 -13.88 -35.05 9.97
CA TYR A 38 -14.77 -33.93 10.12
C TYR A 38 -14.97 -33.29 8.75
N PRO A 39 -16.21 -32.96 8.34
CA PRO A 39 -16.40 -32.09 7.19
C PRO A 39 -15.71 -30.77 7.51
N GLN A 40 -14.90 -30.25 6.58
CA GLN A 40 -14.41 -28.89 6.72
C GLN A 40 -15.65 -28.00 6.62
N GLU A 41 -15.96 -27.28 7.70
CA GLU A 41 -16.94 -26.20 7.63
C GLU A 41 -16.47 -25.28 6.51
N VAL A 42 -17.23 -25.27 5.42
CA VAL A 42 -17.18 -24.18 4.46
C VAL A 42 -17.76 -23.01 5.25
N LEU A 43 -16.91 -22.37 6.06
CA LEU A 43 -17.14 -21.02 6.54
C LEU A 43 -17.65 -20.28 5.29
N PRO A 44 -18.85 -19.67 5.33
CA PRO A 44 -19.30 -18.80 4.25
C PRO A 44 -18.11 -17.95 3.87
N LEU A 45 -17.75 -17.91 2.58
CA LEU A 45 -16.59 -17.14 2.14
C LEU A 45 -16.78 -15.71 2.62
N GLU A 46 -16.27 -15.40 3.81
CA GLU A 46 -15.89 -14.06 4.15
C GLU A 46 -14.94 -13.68 3.02
N PRO A 47 -15.21 -12.58 2.29
CA PRO A 47 -14.32 -12.14 1.25
C PRO A 47 -12.93 -12.16 1.85
N LEU A 48 -12.05 -13.01 1.27
CA LEU A 48 -10.70 -13.28 1.77
C LEU A 48 -10.16 -11.97 2.31
N PRO A 49 -9.61 -11.92 3.55
CA PRO A 49 -8.99 -10.73 4.05
C PRO A 49 -7.85 -10.38 3.08
N THR A 50 -8.16 -9.51 2.12
CA THR A 50 -7.22 -8.97 1.18
C THR A 50 -6.31 -8.14 2.05
N LYS A 51 -5.13 -8.70 2.40
CA LYS A 51 -4.15 -8.05 3.27
C LYS A 51 -4.03 -6.61 2.83
N THR A 52 -4.60 -5.73 3.63
CA THR A 52 -4.89 -4.36 3.25
C THR A 52 -3.57 -3.64 3.04
N LYS A 53 -3.18 -3.38 1.78
CA LYS A 53 -2.07 -2.49 1.42
C LYS A 53 -2.31 -1.02 1.82
N LYS A 54 -3.21 -0.73 2.79
CA LYS A 54 -3.55 0.62 3.26
C LYS A 54 -2.32 1.37 3.77
N ASN A 55 -1.45 0.65 4.48
CA ASN A 55 -0.30 1.25 5.17
C ASN A 55 0.87 1.51 4.21
N LEU A 56 0.93 0.78 3.09
CA LEU A 56 1.94 0.97 2.04
C LEU A 56 1.60 2.18 1.17
N PHE A 57 0.33 2.31 0.77
CA PHE A 57 -0.13 3.43 -0.03
C PHE A 57 0.03 4.75 0.72
N LYS A 58 -0.27 4.77 2.02
CA LYS A 58 -0.08 5.95 2.87
C LYS A 58 1.39 6.39 2.97
N ARG A 59 2.33 5.44 3.01
CA ARG A 59 3.78 5.73 3.01
C ARG A 59 4.25 6.30 1.67
N ILE A 60 3.78 5.73 0.56
CA ILE A 60 4.13 6.23 -0.79
C ILE A 60 3.59 7.64 -1.01
N ILE A 61 2.32 7.89 -0.62
CA ILE A 61 1.71 9.23 -0.73
C ILE A 61 2.50 10.27 0.07
N TRP A 62 2.91 9.94 1.30
CA TRP A 62 3.72 10.85 2.12
C TRP A 62 5.08 11.17 1.50
N ILE A 63 5.75 10.18 0.91
CA ILE A 63 7.04 10.39 0.23
C ILE A 63 6.86 11.29 -0.99
N VAL A 64 5.82 11.05 -1.81
CA VAL A 64 5.54 11.88 -2.99
C VAL A 64 5.25 13.32 -2.57
N ILE A 65 4.43 13.54 -1.53
CA ILE A 65 4.14 14.89 -1.02
C ILE A 65 5.43 15.56 -0.55
N ALA A 66 6.29 14.87 0.21
CA ALA A 66 7.56 15.42 0.68
C ALA A 66 8.46 15.83 -0.50
N ILE A 67 8.56 15.00 -1.54
CA ILE A 67 9.35 15.31 -2.75
C ILE A 67 8.78 16.54 -3.46
N VAL A 68 7.47 16.60 -3.66
CA VAL A 68 6.82 17.75 -4.31
C VAL A 68 7.06 19.04 -3.52
N VAL A 69 6.95 18.99 -2.20
CA VAL A 69 7.22 20.14 -1.33
C VAL A 69 8.68 20.59 -1.43
N VAL A 70 9.63 19.66 -1.45
CA VAL A 70 11.06 19.99 -1.63
C VAL A 70 11.32 20.61 -3.00
N ILE A 71 10.72 20.07 -4.07
CA ILE A 71 10.85 20.64 -5.42
C ILE A 71 10.28 22.05 -5.46
N LEU A 72 9.06 22.25 -4.92
CA LEU A 72 8.45 23.58 -4.86
C LEU A 72 9.29 24.55 -4.05
N PHE A 73 9.86 24.11 -2.92
CA PHE A 73 10.77 24.90 -2.13
C PHE A 73 11.99 25.30 -2.95
N VAL A 74 12.69 24.36 -3.60
CA VAL A 74 13.84 24.68 -4.46
C VAL A 74 13.46 25.69 -5.54
N VAL A 75 12.34 25.46 -6.24
CA VAL A 75 11.85 26.38 -7.28
C VAL A 75 11.53 27.76 -6.72
N ILE A 76 10.88 27.84 -5.55
CA ILE A 76 10.57 29.11 -4.88
C ILE A 76 11.85 29.83 -4.46
N TYR A 77 12.84 29.10 -3.95
CA TYR A 77 14.12 29.69 -3.53
C TYR A 77 14.92 30.21 -4.73
N GLU A 78 15.02 29.43 -5.81
CA GLU A 78 15.63 29.88 -7.07
C GLU A 78 14.89 31.08 -7.65
N PHE A 79 13.56 31.08 -7.58
CA PHE A 79 12.75 32.20 -8.04
C PHE A 79 12.95 33.45 -7.19
N TRP A 80 13.09 33.29 -5.87
CA TRP A 80 13.31 34.40 -4.96
C TRP A 80 14.69 35.03 -5.14
N GLU A 81 15.76 34.23 -5.29
CA GLU A 81 17.11 34.76 -5.56
C GLU A 81 17.15 35.55 -6.88
N ASN A 82 16.55 35.01 -7.94
CA ASN A 82 16.47 35.68 -9.23
C ASN A 82 15.67 36.99 -9.16
N ALA A 83 14.57 37.02 -8.41
CA ALA A 83 13.75 38.22 -8.23
C ALA A 83 14.47 39.28 -7.39
N LEU A 84 15.19 38.87 -6.33
CA LEU A 84 15.95 39.77 -5.47
C LEU A 84 17.11 40.41 -6.23
N PHE A 85 17.76 39.65 -7.11
CA PHE A 85 18.83 40.15 -7.97
C PHE A 85 18.33 41.27 -8.90
N ILE A 86 17.22 41.04 -9.61
CA ILE A 86 16.61 42.04 -10.50
C ILE A 86 16.14 43.27 -9.72
N PHE A 87 15.58 43.08 -8.52
CA PHE A 87 15.10 44.19 -7.70
C PHE A 87 16.25 45.07 -7.21
N ASN A 88 17.37 44.48 -6.80
CA ASN A 88 18.55 45.23 -6.36
C ASN A 88 19.17 46.03 -7.53
N GLU A 89 19.29 45.44 -8.72
CA GLU A 89 19.83 46.13 -9.89
C GLU A 89 18.95 47.32 -10.33
N LEU A 90 17.62 47.14 -10.24
CA LEU A 90 16.66 48.22 -10.48
C LEU A 90 16.75 49.30 -9.40
N PHE A 91 16.89 48.91 -8.13
CA PHE A 91 17.01 49.82 -7.00
C PHE A 91 18.29 50.65 -7.08
N ASP A 92 19.42 50.05 -7.45
CA ASP A 92 20.69 50.75 -7.65
C ASP A 92 20.58 51.79 -8.78
N THR A 93 19.94 51.41 -9.88
CA THR A 93 19.66 52.33 -11.00
C THR A 93 18.76 53.49 -10.56
N LEU A 94 17.73 53.19 -9.76
CA LEU A 94 16.79 54.17 -9.23
C LEU A 94 17.48 55.13 -8.24
N MET A 95 18.34 54.61 -7.36
CA MET A 95 19.08 55.41 -6.39
C MET A 95 20.10 56.32 -7.07
N ASN A 96 20.78 55.85 -8.12
CA ASN A 96 21.64 56.70 -8.94
C ASN A 96 20.85 57.83 -9.63
N PHE A 97 19.66 57.53 -10.12
CA PHE A 97 18.79 58.54 -10.71
C PHE A 97 18.30 59.57 -9.69
N ILE A 98 17.95 59.13 -8.48
CA ILE A 98 17.59 60.02 -7.37
C ILE A 98 18.76 60.94 -7.01
N SER A 99 19.99 60.43 -6.99
CA SER A 99 21.19 61.25 -6.79
C SER A 99 21.32 62.32 -7.88
N LEU A 100 21.10 61.95 -9.14
CA LEU A 100 21.18 62.87 -10.28
C LEU A 100 20.12 63.99 -10.22
N ILE A 101 18.89 63.66 -9.79
CA ILE A 101 17.82 64.64 -9.57
C ILE A 101 18.19 65.59 -8.45
N LYS A 102 18.78 65.08 -7.37
CA LYS A 102 19.18 65.88 -6.21
C LYS A 102 20.24 66.92 -6.59
N ASP A 103 21.18 66.57 -7.46
CA ASP A 103 22.18 67.50 -8.00
C ASP A 103 21.60 68.54 -8.95
N PHE A 104 20.51 68.22 -9.67
CA PHE A 104 19.84 69.16 -10.58
C PHE A 104 19.03 70.24 -9.86
N PHE A 105 18.59 69.97 -8.63
CA PHE A 105 17.72 70.85 -7.85
C PHE A 105 18.46 71.76 -6.84
N HIS A 106 19.79 71.67 -6.76
CA HIS A 106 20.65 72.53 -5.93
C HIS A 106 21.48 73.48 -6.82
#